data_AF-A0A960NXV1-F1
#
_entry.id   AF-A0A960NXV1-F1
#
_cell.length_a   1.000
_cell.length_b   1.000
_cell.length_c   1.000
_cell.angle_alpha   90.00
_cell.angle_beta   90.00
_cell.angle_gamma   90.00
#
_symmetry.space_group_name_H-M   'P 1'
#
loop_
_entity.id
_entity.type
_entity.pdbx_description
1 polymer ?
#
loop_
_entity_poly.entity_id
_entity_poly.type
_entity_poly.pdbx_seq_one_letter_code
_entity_poly.pdbx_strand_id
1 'polypeptide(L)'
;MEAFDKLIEITNTLHGPKGCPWDKKQTFQSLRPHVLEEAHELLEAIDLDDTKGIIEELGDILFQIVFFAKIGEKTSRFTLEDVIILVSEKLVHRHPHVFGDVEAETIDDVFHHWEKAKAEEKKERKHPLEGIPKTLGALARAQKIVSKAMRKKLSLPDKEERACAEITIGDQFLDLIIQAEQEGVDAESAVRSALKKYEALFSS
;
A
#
# COMPACT_ATOMS: atom_id res chain seq x y z
N MET A 1 19.20 -12.61 -13.33
CA MET A 1 18.70 -13.29 -12.12
C MET A 1 19.75 -13.42 -11.01
N GLU A 2 21.05 -13.50 -11.35
CA GLU A 2 22.14 -13.65 -10.36
C GLU A 2 22.11 -12.68 -9.15
N ALA A 3 21.71 -11.42 -9.35
CA ALA A 3 21.64 -10.44 -8.25
C ALA A 3 20.55 -10.76 -7.21
N PHE A 4 19.40 -11.27 -7.65
CA PHE A 4 18.29 -11.64 -6.76
C PHE A 4 18.61 -12.92 -6.00
N ASP A 5 19.17 -13.91 -6.69
CA ASP A 5 19.61 -15.16 -6.06
C ASP A 5 20.68 -14.88 -4.99
N LYS A 6 21.61 -13.97 -5.27
CA LYS A 6 22.62 -13.52 -4.30
C LYS A 6 22.01 -12.88 -3.05
N LEU A 7 20.95 -12.08 -3.17
CA LEU A 7 20.23 -11.53 -2.01
C LEU A 7 19.64 -12.65 -1.15
N ILE A 8 19.00 -13.64 -1.79
CA ILE A 8 18.46 -14.81 -1.09
C ILE A 8 19.55 -15.59 -0.36
N GLU A 9 20.71 -15.82 -1.01
CA GLU A 9 21.87 -16.47 -0.39
C GLU A 9 22.40 -15.70 0.82
N ILE A 10 22.49 -14.37 0.72
CA ILE A 10 22.88 -13.50 1.84
C ILE A 10 21.89 -13.66 3.00
N THR A 11 20.58 -13.53 2.74
CA THR A 11 19.55 -13.69 3.79
C THR A 11 19.59 -15.08 4.43
N ASN A 12 19.82 -16.13 3.64
CA ASN A 12 20.01 -17.49 4.13
C ASN A 12 21.24 -17.62 5.03
N THR A 13 22.34 -16.99 4.64
CA THR A 13 23.59 -16.99 5.41
C THR A 13 23.40 -16.27 6.74
N LEU A 14 22.74 -15.10 6.75
CA LEU A 14 22.40 -14.34 7.96
C LEU A 14 21.52 -15.15 8.93
N HIS A 15 20.65 -16.02 8.41
CA HIS A 15 19.79 -16.89 9.22
C HIS A 15 20.42 -18.25 9.56
N GLY A 16 21.53 -18.63 8.93
CA GLY A 16 22.18 -19.93 9.09
C GLY A 16 22.87 -20.11 10.45
N PRO A 17 23.40 -21.29 10.80
CA PRO A 17 23.92 -21.59 12.14
C PRO A 17 24.93 -20.57 12.68
N LYS A 18 25.82 -20.06 11.82
CA LYS A 18 26.83 -19.03 12.15
C LYS A 18 26.39 -17.59 11.84
N GLY A 19 25.16 -17.39 11.38
CA GLY A 19 24.60 -16.09 11.02
C GLY A 19 24.26 -15.21 12.21
N CYS A 20 23.75 -14.02 11.92
CA CYS A 20 23.51 -12.93 12.86
C CYS A 20 22.46 -13.29 13.93
N PRO A 21 22.75 -13.08 15.23
CA PRO A 21 21.79 -13.32 16.31
C PRO A 21 20.55 -12.43 16.25
N TRP A 22 20.67 -11.20 15.74
CA TRP A 22 19.54 -10.29 15.59
C TRP A 22 18.59 -10.81 14.52
N ASP A 23 19.09 -11.18 13.34
CA ASP A 23 18.26 -11.67 12.23
C ASP A 23 17.47 -12.92 12.64
N LYS A 24 18.15 -13.86 13.29
CA LYS A 24 17.53 -15.11 13.76
C LYS A 24 16.38 -14.93 14.74
N LYS A 25 16.40 -13.86 15.53
CA LYS A 25 15.40 -13.55 16.56
C LYS A 25 14.17 -12.83 16.00
N GLN A 26 14.21 -12.37 14.75
CA GLN A 26 13.11 -11.62 14.17
C GLN A 26 11.86 -12.48 13.96
N THR A 27 10.73 -11.80 14.03
CA THR A 27 9.38 -12.34 13.85
C THR A 27 8.61 -11.40 12.92
N PHE A 28 7.47 -11.86 12.39
CA PHE A 28 6.58 -10.98 11.62
C PHE A 28 6.18 -9.73 12.39
N GLN A 29 5.99 -9.84 13.71
CA GLN A 29 5.54 -8.74 14.55
C GLN A 29 6.65 -7.73 14.83
N SER A 30 7.90 -8.19 15.00
CA SER A 30 9.05 -7.32 15.25
C SER A 30 9.49 -6.56 14.01
N LEU A 31 9.21 -7.09 12.81
CA LEU A 31 9.54 -6.42 11.54
C LEU A 31 8.52 -5.38 11.08
N ARG A 32 7.35 -5.27 11.73
CA ARG A 32 6.31 -4.29 11.33
C ARG A 32 6.78 -2.83 11.30
N PRO A 33 7.55 -2.33 12.31
CA PRO A 33 8.01 -0.95 12.28
C PRO A 33 8.90 -0.67 11.08
N HIS A 34 9.83 -1.59 10.77
CA HIS A 34 10.74 -1.46 9.63
C HIS A 34 9.98 -1.33 8.31
N VAL A 35 8.97 -2.17 8.06
CA VAL A 35 8.14 -2.03 6.84
C VAL A 35 7.53 -0.64 6.68
N LEU A 36 7.16 0.01 7.79
CA LEU A 36 6.61 1.35 7.77
C LEU A 36 7.71 2.40 7.55
N GLU A 37 8.87 2.22 8.16
CA GLU A 37 10.05 3.08 8.05
C GLU A 37 10.56 3.15 6.61
N GLU A 38 10.95 2.02 6.00
CA GLU A 38 11.45 1.98 4.61
C GLU A 38 10.41 2.53 3.62
N ALA A 39 9.12 2.31 3.91
CA ALA A 39 8.05 2.84 3.06
C ALA A 39 7.94 4.36 3.14
N HIS A 40 8.23 4.99 4.29
CA HIS A 40 8.27 6.44 4.42
C HIS A 40 9.57 7.03 3.88
N GLU A 41 10.70 6.35 4.06
CA GLU A 41 11.98 6.78 3.47
C GLU A 41 11.91 6.74 1.93
N LEU A 42 11.29 5.70 1.35
CA LEU A 42 11.02 5.68 -0.09
C LEU A 42 10.15 6.86 -0.53
N LEU A 43 9.12 7.18 0.25
CA LEU A 43 8.26 8.33 -0.04
C LEU A 43 9.03 9.65 0.03
N GLU A 44 9.92 9.81 1.02
CA GLU A 44 10.80 10.97 1.15
C GLU A 44 11.75 11.09 -0.04
N ALA A 45 12.39 9.99 -0.45
CA ALA A 45 13.27 9.97 -1.61
C ALA A 45 12.56 10.35 -2.91
N ILE A 46 11.31 9.87 -3.12
CA ILE A 46 10.45 10.30 -4.24
C ILE A 46 10.13 11.79 -4.14
N ASP A 47 9.80 12.25 -2.95
CA ASP A 47 9.45 13.64 -2.65
C ASP A 47 10.60 14.63 -2.87
N LEU A 48 11.85 14.15 -2.79
CA LEU A 48 13.08 14.90 -3.03
C LEU A 48 13.65 14.71 -4.45
N ASP A 49 13.00 13.89 -5.29
CA ASP A 49 13.53 13.45 -6.59
C ASP A 49 14.95 12.86 -6.50
N ASP A 50 15.26 12.21 -5.36
CA ASP A 50 16.56 11.59 -5.10
C ASP A 50 16.59 10.17 -5.67
N THR A 51 17.08 10.05 -6.90
CA THR A 51 17.23 8.75 -7.56
C THR A 51 18.07 7.75 -6.76
N LYS A 52 19.08 8.20 -6.00
CA LYS A 52 19.91 7.28 -5.22
C LYS A 52 19.14 6.75 -4.01
N GLY A 53 18.50 7.65 -3.27
CA GLY A 53 17.58 7.28 -2.19
C GLY A 53 16.51 6.31 -2.69
N ILE A 54 15.86 6.59 -3.82
CA ILE A 54 14.84 5.70 -4.39
C ILE A 54 15.38 4.28 -4.61
N ILE A 55 16.61 4.14 -5.13
CA ILE A 55 17.23 2.82 -5.35
C ILE A 55 17.53 2.11 -4.03
N GLU A 56 18.03 2.84 -3.03
CA GLU A 56 18.34 2.34 -1.69
C GLU A 56 17.08 1.79 -1.01
N GLU A 57 16.05 2.61 -0.91
CA GLU A 57 14.81 2.25 -0.20
C GLU A 57 14.00 1.16 -0.91
N LEU A 58 14.03 1.12 -2.25
CA LEU A 58 13.49 -0.03 -3.00
C LEU A 58 14.26 -1.33 -2.70
N GLY A 59 15.57 -1.23 -2.50
CA GLY A 59 16.42 -2.33 -2.06
C GLY A 59 16.05 -2.82 -0.66
N ASP A 60 15.80 -1.92 0.28
CA ASP A 60 15.44 -2.27 1.65
C ASP A 60 14.03 -2.87 1.74
N ILE A 61 13.06 -2.33 0.99
CA ILE A 61 11.74 -2.96 0.84
C ILE A 61 11.87 -4.37 0.23
N LEU A 62 12.71 -4.55 -0.79
CA LEU A 62 12.95 -5.86 -1.40
C LEU A 62 13.58 -6.83 -0.38
N PHE A 63 14.56 -6.36 0.39
CA PHE A 63 15.18 -7.14 1.46
C PHE A 63 14.15 -7.55 2.51
N GLN A 64 13.27 -6.63 2.95
CA GLN A 64 12.18 -6.96 3.87
C GLN A 64 11.31 -8.09 3.31
N ILE A 65 10.88 -8.02 2.05
CA ILE A 65 10.08 -9.10 1.42
C ILE A 65 10.78 -10.46 1.52
N VAL A 66 12.07 -10.52 1.18
CA VAL A 66 12.88 -11.75 1.26
C VAL A 66 13.03 -12.20 2.72
N PHE A 67 13.20 -11.28 3.67
CA PHE A 67 13.27 -11.57 5.09
C PHE A 67 11.96 -12.18 5.62
N PHE A 68 10.82 -11.54 5.33
CA PHE A 68 9.49 -12.06 5.71
C PHE A 68 9.28 -13.46 5.15
N ALA A 69 9.65 -13.70 3.90
CA ALA A 69 9.60 -15.04 3.30
C ALA A 69 10.50 -16.04 4.04
N LYS A 70 11.71 -15.63 4.46
CA LYS A 70 12.60 -16.49 5.24
C LYS A 70 12.01 -16.87 6.60
N ILE A 71 11.33 -15.95 7.27
CA ILE A 71 10.61 -16.24 8.52
C ILE A 71 9.45 -17.20 8.25
N GLY A 72 8.70 -17.00 7.16
CA GLY A 72 7.63 -17.90 6.71
C GLY A 72 8.13 -19.33 6.52
N GLU A 73 9.27 -19.49 5.87
CA GLU A 73 9.89 -20.80 5.61
C GLU A 73 10.32 -21.46 6.92
N LYS A 74 11.05 -20.73 7.79
CA LYS A 74 11.49 -21.21 9.12
C LYS A 74 10.32 -21.63 10.01
N THR A 75 9.16 -21.03 9.82
CA THR A 75 7.93 -21.33 10.58
C THR A 75 7.01 -22.31 9.85
N SER A 76 7.45 -22.87 8.72
CA SER A 76 6.70 -23.84 7.90
C SER A 76 5.32 -23.33 7.48
N ARG A 77 5.20 -22.03 7.18
CA ARG A 77 3.94 -21.38 6.80
C ARG A 77 3.82 -21.14 5.30
N PHE A 78 4.88 -20.65 4.67
CA PHE A 78 4.98 -20.34 3.24
C PHE A 78 6.43 -20.07 2.86
N THR A 79 6.71 -20.01 1.57
CA THR A 79 8.02 -19.73 0.97
C THR A 79 8.01 -18.43 0.17
N LEU A 80 9.19 -17.97 -0.27
CA LEU A 80 9.28 -16.85 -1.20
C LEU A 80 8.60 -17.17 -2.54
N GLU A 81 8.69 -18.43 -2.99
CA GLU A 81 8.03 -18.90 -4.21
C GLU A 81 6.51 -18.79 -4.09
N ASP A 82 5.91 -19.18 -2.97
CA ASP A 82 4.47 -19.03 -2.74
C ASP A 82 4.02 -17.56 -2.86
N VAL A 83 4.82 -16.62 -2.33
CA VAL A 83 4.53 -15.18 -2.43
C VAL A 83 4.57 -14.71 -3.88
N ILE A 84 5.60 -15.12 -4.64
CA ILE A 84 5.80 -14.73 -6.04
C ILE A 84 4.72 -15.34 -6.94
N ILE A 85 4.39 -16.61 -6.77
CA ILE A 85 3.32 -17.29 -7.52
C ILE A 85 2.01 -16.56 -7.28
N LEU A 86 1.64 -16.35 -6.01
CA LEU A 86 0.36 -15.73 -5.66
C LEU A 86 0.21 -14.31 -6.25
N VAL A 87 1.26 -13.49 -6.20
CA VAL A 87 1.18 -12.14 -6.79
C VAL A 87 1.15 -12.20 -8.32
N SER A 88 1.89 -13.13 -8.93
CA SER A 88 1.95 -13.29 -10.39
C SER A 88 0.60 -13.74 -10.96
N GLU A 89 0.02 -14.82 -10.41
CA GLU A 89 -1.30 -15.31 -10.81
C GLU A 89 -2.38 -14.24 -10.68
N LYS A 90 -2.35 -13.50 -9.56
CA LYS A 90 -3.28 -12.41 -9.29
C LYS A 90 -3.13 -11.25 -10.28
N LEU A 91 -1.90 -10.88 -10.65
CA LEU A 91 -1.66 -9.82 -11.63
C LEU A 91 -2.14 -10.25 -13.02
N VAL A 92 -1.87 -11.49 -13.44
CA VAL A 92 -2.36 -12.04 -14.70
C VAL A 92 -3.89 -12.04 -14.73
N HIS A 93 -4.53 -12.57 -13.68
CA HIS A 93 -5.98 -12.64 -13.58
C HIS A 93 -6.67 -11.26 -13.63
N ARG A 94 -6.06 -10.24 -13.03
CA ARG A 94 -6.63 -8.88 -12.97
C ARG A 94 -6.34 -8.02 -14.21
N HIS A 95 -5.51 -8.49 -15.12
CA HIS A 95 -5.26 -7.83 -16.41
C HIS A 95 -5.67 -8.73 -17.58
N PRO A 96 -6.96 -9.12 -17.67
CA PRO A 96 -7.43 -9.95 -18.79
C PRO A 96 -7.31 -9.23 -20.15
N HIS A 97 -7.12 -7.92 -20.13
CA HIS A 97 -6.87 -7.10 -21.32
C HIS A 97 -5.41 -7.08 -21.79
N VAL A 98 -4.49 -7.59 -20.97
CA VAL A 98 -3.08 -7.78 -21.35
C VAL A 98 -2.79 -9.26 -21.60
N PHE A 99 -3.35 -10.15 -20.77
CA PHE A 99 -3.01 -11.58 -20.76
C PHE A 99 -4.15 -12.51 -21.23
N GLY A 100 -5.27 -11.96 -21.69
CA GLY A 100 -6.43 -12.71 -22.18
C GLY A 100 -7.06 -12.03 -23.39
N ASP A 101 -8.36 -12.29 -23.59
CA ASP A 101 -9.09 -11.88 -24.80
C ASP A 101 -10.05 -10.70 -24.58
N VAL A 102 -9.94 -9.98 -23.46
CA VAL A 102 -10.82 -8.85 -23.14
C VAL A 102 -10.23 -7.56 -23.69
N GLU A 103 -11.01 -6.72 -24.37
CA GLU A 103 -10.53 -5.42 -24.83
C GLU A 103 -10.69 -4.35 -23.74
N ALA A 104 -9.73 -3.42 -23.64
CA ALA A 104 -9.82 -2.23 -22.81
C ALA A 104 -9.19 -1.06 -23.55
N GLU A 105 -9.99 -0.04 -23.90
CA GLU A 105 -9.52 1.12 -24.67
C GLU A 105 -9.25 2.33 -23.76
N THR A 106 -9.94 2.38 -22.62
CA THR A 106 -9.85 3.49 -21.66
C THR A 106 -9.35 3.04 -20.30
N ILE A 107 -8.85 4.00 -19.51
CA ILE A 107 -8.50 3.79 -18.11
C ILE A 107 -9.69 3.28 -17.29
N ASP A 108 -10.90 3.75 -17.62
CA ASP A 108 -12.13 3.30 -16.95
C ASP A 108 -12.45 1.83 -17.25
N ASP A 109 -12.21 1.36 -18.48
CA ASP A 109 -12.35 -0.05 -18.83
C ASP A 109 -11.36 -0.93 -18.04
N VAL A 110 -10.11 -0.48 -17.95
CA VAL A 110 -9.07 -1.16 -17.15
C VAL A 110 -9.50 -1.26 -15.69
N PHE A 111 -9.98 -0.17 -15.09
CA PHE A 111 -10.48 -0.16 -13.72
C PHE A 111 -11.69 -1.06 -13.53
N HIS A 112 -12.62 -1.09 -14.49
CA HIS A 112 -13.79 -1.95 -14.45
C HIS A 112 -13.39 -3.43 -14.41
N HIS A 113 -12.48 -3.85 -15.30
CA HIS A 113 -11.97 -5.23 -15.33
C HIS A 113 -11.23 -5.60 -14.05
N TRP A 114 -10.38 -4.70 -13.54
CA TRP A 114 -9.65 -4.91 -12.30
C TRP A 114 -10.58 -5.14 -11.10
N GLU A 115 -11.61 -4.31 -10.94
CA GLU A 115 -12.56 -4.47 -9.83
C GLU A 115 -13.45 -5.70 -9.99
N LYS A 116 -13.83 -6.07 -11.22
CA LYS A 116 -14.56 -7.32 -11.50
C LYS A 116 -13.76 -8.54 -11.07
N ALA A 117 -12.52 -8.68 -11.55
CA ALA A 117 -11.62 -9.78 -11.15
C ALA A 117 -11.42 -9.83 -9.62
N LYS A 118 -11.19 -8.67 -9.01
CA LYS A 118 -11.03 -8.55 -7.54
C LYS A 118 -12.30 -8.89 -6.75
N ALA A 119 -13.49 -8.78 -7.35
CA ALA A 119 -14.75 -9.21 -6.74
C ALA A 119 -14.92 -10.73 -6.82
N GLU A 120 -14.55 -11.35 -7.96
CA GLU A 120 -14.58 -12.79 -8.18
C GLU A 120 -13.64 -13.55 -7.23
N GLU A 121 -12.46 -12.99 -6.95
CA GLU A 121 -11.49 -13.52 -5.96
C GLU A 121 -12.03 -13.57 -4.52
N LYS A 122 -12.97 -12.68 -4.16
CA LYS A 122 -13.45 -12.51 -2.78
C LYS A 122 -14.94 -12.80 -2.68
N LYS A 123 -15.30 -14.09 -2.78
CA LYS A 123 -16.69 -14.60 -2.71
C LYS A 123 -17.44 -14.28 -1.39
N GLU A 124 -16.77 -13.84 -0.33
CA GLU A 124 -17.36 -13.65 1.01
C GLU A 124 -17.17 -12.25 1.62
N ARG A 125 -17.20 -11.16 0.83
CA ARG A 125 -17.16 -9.82 1.46
C ARG A 125 -18.45 -9.55 2.23
N LYS A 126 -18.37 -9.52 3.56
CA LYS A 126 -19.52 -9.26 4.45
C LYS A 126 -19.80 -7.76 4.60
N HIS A 127 -18.79 -6.91 4.43
CA HIS A 127 -18.93 -5.46 4.63
C HIS A 127 -18.48 -4.64 3.40
N PRO A 128 -19.22 -3.59 2.99
CA PRO A 128 -18.85 -2.77 1.83
C PRO A 128 -17.44 -2.16 1.91
N LEU A 129 -16.97 -1.83 3.13
CA LEU A 129 -15.65 -1.25 3.40
C LEU A 129 -14.52 -2.27 3.67
N GLU A 130 -14.81 -3.57 3.58
CA GLU A 130 -13.83 -4.62 3.86
C GLU A 130 -12.59 -4.55 2.94
N GLY A 131 -11.40 -4.69 3.52
CA GLY A 131 -10.11 -4.56 2.80
C GLY A 131 -9.47 -3.18 2.82
N ILE A 132 -10.03 -2.21 3.54
CA ILE A 132 -9.35 -0.95 3.89
C ILE A 132 -8.60 -1.18 5.22
N PRO A 133 -7.25 -1.15 5.26
CA PRO A 133 -6.52 -1.36 6.49
C PRO A 133 -6.87 -0.31 7.54
N LYS A 134 -7.09 -0.74 8.78
CA LYS A 134 -7.34 0.17 9.91
C LYS A 134 -6.08 0.90 10.37
N THR A 135 -4.92 0.42 9.96
CA THR A 135 -3.59 0.98 10.30
C THR A 135 -3.16 2.14 9.40
N LEU A 136 -3.92 2.45 8.35
CA LEU A 136 -3.64 3.63 7.52
C LEU A 136 -3.82 4.91 8.32
N GLY A 137 -3.00 5.93 7.99
CA GLY A 137 -3.19 7.30 8.46
C GLY A 137 -4.59 7.82 8.15
N ALA A 138 -5.06 8.78 8.93
CA ALA A 138 -6.45 9.23 8.88
C ALA A 138 -6.87 9.74 7.49
N LEU A 139 -6.00 10.53 6.82
CA LEU A 139 -6.27 11.08 5.49
C LEU A 139 -6.36 9.96 4.44
N ALA A 140 -5.29 9.15 4.29
CA ALA A 140 -5.28 8.01 3.36
C ALA A 140 -6.43 7.02 3.61
N ARG A 141 -6.78 6.76 4.88
CA ARG A 141 -7.88 5.86 5.23
C ARG A 141 -9.24 6.46 4.84
N ALA A 142 -9.49 7.72 5.18
CA ALA A 142 -10.72 8.41 4.86
C ALA A 142 -10.91 8.50 3.34
N GLN A 143 -9.85 8.85 2.60
CA GLN A 143 -9.91 8.92 1.14
C GLN A 143 -10.23 7.56 0.53
N LYS A 144 -9.60 6.46 0.99
CA LYS A 144 -9.97 5.10 0.52
C LYS A 144 -11.42 4.73 0.81
N ILE A 145 -11.98 5.18 1.93
CA ILE A 145 -13.41 4.97 2.26
C ILE A 145 -14.29 5.72 1.27
N VAL A 146 -14.04 7.02 1.08
CA VAL A 146 -14.77 7.89 0.15
C VAL A 146 -14.71 7.33 -1.27
N SER A 147 -13.50 7.07 -1.76
CA SER A 147 -13.22 6.45 -3.05
C SER A 147 -14.03 5.17 -3.28
N LYS A 148 -14.09 4.30 -2.26
CA LYS A 148 -14.84 3.04 -2.33
C LYS A 148 -16.35 3.24 -2.27
N ALA A 149 -16.82 4.21 -1.48
CA ALA A 149 -18.24 4.56 -1.40
C ALA A 149 -18.72 5.11 -2.75
N MET A 150 -17.99 6.06 -3.34
CA MET A 150 -18.30 6.63 -4.66
C MET A 150 -18.34 5.56 -5.76
N ARG A 151 -17.31 4.72 -5.86
CA ARG A 151 -17.28 3.60 -6.82
C ARG A 151 -18.46 2.64 -6.69
N LYS A 152 -18.88 2.37 -5.46
CA LYS A 152 -20.02 1.49 -5.17
C LYS A 152 -21.37 2.22 -5.20
N LYS A 153 -21.38 3.51 -5.51
CA LYS A 153 -22.59 4.37 -5.49
C LYS A 153 -23.32 4.31 -4.15
N LEU A 154 -22.56 4.22 -3.05
CA LEU A 154 -23.10 4.31 -1.69
C LEU A 154 -23.31 5.79 -1.35
N SER A 155 -24.35 6.08 -0.58
CA SER A 155 -24.54 7.42 -0.03
C SER A 155 -23.37 7.76 0.90
N LEU A 156 -22.75 8.91 0.65
CA LEU A 156 -21.93 9.58 1.64
C LEU A 156 -22.86 10.39 2.53
N PRO A 157 -22.54 10.58 3.83
CA PRO A 157 -23.37 11.39 4.70
C PRO A 157 -23.50 12.79 4.12
N ASP A 158 -24.72 13.24 3.85
CA ASP A 158 -24.94 14.58 3.30
C ASP A 158 -24.57 15.64 4.35
N LYS A 159 -24.23 16.85 3.88
CA LYS A 159 -23.93 17.97 4.79
C LYS A 159 -25.09 18.25 5.75
N GLU A 160 -26.32 18.06 5.29
CA GLU A 160 -27.54 18.24 6.08
C GLU A 160 -27.75 17.12 7.12
N GLU A 161 -27.45 15.87 6.78
CA GLU A 161 -27.47 14.75 7.73
C GLU A 161 -26.42 14.93 8.84
N ARG A 162 -25.28 15.53 8.51
CA ARG A 162 -24.22 15.91 9.47
C ARG A 162 -24.54 17.18 10.26
N ALA A 163 -25.34 18.09 9.70
CA ALA A 163 -25.72 19.36 10.32
C ALA A 163 -26.74 19.24 11.47
N CYS A 164 -27.46 18.13 11.56
CA CYS A 164 -28.31 17.81 12.73
C CYS A 164 -27.49 17.51 14.00
N ALA A 165 -26.17 17.35 13.88
CA ALA A 165 -25.20 17.34 14.96
C ALA A 165 -24.28 18.58 14.84
N GLU A 166 -23.60 18.96 15.92
CA GLU A 166 -22.58 20.02 15.86
C GLU A 166 -21.48 19.63 14.86
N ILE A 167 -21.35 20.35 13.75
CA ILE A 167 -20.33 20.08 12.71
C ILE A 167 -18.96 20.16 13.36
N THR A 168 -18.26 19.03 13.42
CA THR A 168 -16.94 18.97 14.03
C THR A 168 -15.87 19.39 13.04
N ILE A 169 -14.66 19.70 13.54
CA ILE A 169 -13.51 19.90 12.66
C ILE A 169 -13.19 18.65 11.81
N GLY A 170 -13.52 17.45 12.33
CA GLY A 170 -13.36 16.20 11.60
C GLY A 170 -14.27 16.11 10.36
N ASP A 171 -15.50 16.64 10.45
CA ASP A 171 -16.42 16.68 9.30
C ASP A 171 -15.93 17.60 8.19
N GLN A 172 -15.29 18.72 8.56
CA GLN A 172 -14.65 19.63 7.60
C GLN A 172 -13.47 18.98 6.88
N PHE A 173 -12.64 18.21 7.60
CA PHE A 173 -11.59 17.41 6.96
C PHE A 173 -12.17 16.38 5.98
N LEU A 174 -13.27 15.72 6.33
CA LEU A 174 -13.91 14.75 5.44
C LEU A 174 -14.45 15.41 4.17
N ASP A 175 -15.00 16.62 4.25
CA ASP A 175 -15.43 17.37 3.07
C ASP A 175 -14.27 17.71 2.13
N LEU A 176 -13.11 18.12 2.67
CA LEU A 176 -11.90 18.37 1.89
C LEU A 176 -11.38 17.08 1.23
N ILE A 177 -11.49 15.94 1.92
CA ILE A 177 -11.08 14.63 1.36
C ILE A 177 -12.03 14.18 0.25
N ILE A 178 -13.33 14.45 0.38
CA ILE A 178 -14.32 14.21 -0.67
C ILE A 178 -13.99 15.04 -1.92
N GLN A 179 -13.65 16.31 -1.74
CA GLN A 179 -13.22 17.17 -2.84
C GLN A 179 -11.92 16.64 -3.48
N ALA A 180 -10.92 16.28 -2.67
CA ALA A 180 -9.66 15.74 -3.17
C ALA A 180 -9.87 14.47 -4.03
N GLU A 181 -10.74 13.55 -3.61
CA GLU A 181 -11.08 12.36 -4.39
C GLU A 181 -11.76 12.72 -5.73
N GLN A 182 -12.67 13.71 -5.74
CA GLN A 182 -13.34 14.16 -6.96
C GLN A 182 -12.39 14.83 -7.96
N GLU A 183 -11.36 15.50 -7.44
CA GLU A 183 -10.32 16.16 -8.22
C GLU A 183 -9.18 15.21 -8.62
N GLY A 184 -9.20 13.95 -8.16
CA GLY A 184 -8.13 12.98 -8.42
C GLY A 184 -6.82 13.29 -7.69
N VAL A 185 -6.88 14.03 -6.58
CA VAL A 185 -5.74 14.45 -5.76
C VAL A 185 -5.58 13.51 -4.58
N ASP A 186 -4.40 12.91 -4.40
CA ASP A 186 -4.09 12.16 -3.17
C ASP A 186 -3.94 13.12 -1.97
N ALA A 187 -4.81 12.98 -0.97
CA ALA A 187 -4.92 13.91 0.14
C ALA A 187 -3.69 13.87 1.06
N GLU A 188 -3.07 12.69 1.23
CA GLU A 188 -1.88 12.53 2.06
C GLU A 188 -0.69 13.26 1.42
N SER A 189 -0.45 13.02 0.13
CA SER A 189 0.59 13.69 -0.65
C SER A 189 0.36 15.19 -0.76
N ALA A 190 -0.90 15.65 -0.90
CA ALA A 190 -1.23 17.07 -0.95
C ALA A 190 -0.85 17.79 0.36
N VAL A 191 -1.21 17.22 1.51
CA VAL A 191 -0.84 17.79 2.82
C VAL A 191 0.67 17.75 3.02
N ARG A 192 1.34 16.64 2.69
CA ARG A 192 2.80 16.54 2.79
C ARG A 192 3.52 17.58 1.95
N SER A 193 3.08 17.79 0.71
CA SER A 193 3.61 18.82 -0.18
C SER A 193 3.39 20.24 0.37
N ALA A 194 2.26 20.48 1.03
CA ALA A 194 2.00 21.76 1.68
C ALA A 194 2.91 21.97 2.90
N LEU A 195 3.16 20.93 3.70
CA LEU A 195 4.02 20.99 4.89
C LEU A 195 5.47 21.39 4.56
N LYS A 196 6.03 20.91 3.43
CA LYS A 196 7.37 21.31 2.97
C LYS A 196 7.55 22.84 2.95
N LYS A 197 6.51 23.59 2.59
CA LYS A 197 6.55 25.06 2.57
C LYS A 197 6.67 25.65 3.97
N TYR A 198 6.00 25.05 4.96
CA TYR A 198 6.09 25.47 6.36
C TYR A 198 7.43 25.11 6.96
N GLU A 199 7.94 23.90 6.71
CA GLU A 199 9.24 23.44 7.21
C GLU A 199 10.38 24.33 6.70
N ALA A 200 10.32 24.74 5.42
CA ALA A 200 11.28 25.67 4.84
C ALA A 200 11.28 27.05 5.53
N LEU A 201 10.15 27.52 6.07
CA LEU A 201 10.07 28.79 6.80
C LEU A 201 10.79 28.75 8.16
N PHE A 202 10.92 27.57 8.76
CA PHE A 202 11.54 27.39 10.08
C PHE A 202 12.97 26.82 10.02
N SER A 203 13.48 26.56 8.82
CA SER A 203 14.82 26.00 8.60
C SER A 203 15.90 27.09 8.44
N SER A 204 15.61 28.33 8.85
CA SER A 204 16.51 29.51 8.81
C SER A 204 17.16 29.82 10.15
#